data_AF-A0A1V6BM48-F1
#
_entry.id   AF-A0A1V6BM48-F1
#
_cell.length_a   1.000
_cell.length_b   1.000
_cell.length_c   1.000
_cell.angle_alpha   90.00
_cell.angle_beta   90.00
_cell.angle_gamma   90.00
#
_symmetry.space_group_name_H-M   'P 1'
#
loop_
_entity.id
_entity.type
_entity.pdbx_description
1 polymer ?
#
loop_
_entity_poly.entity_id
_entity_poly.type
_entity_poly.pdbx_seq_one_letter_code
_entity_poly.pdbx_strand_id
1 'polypeptide(L)'
;MKLKVTLLRNAIAAKAQTLTAQPKVEWAVSLGGNSLDAGSSIDVDNLGNVYTTGYFQDTVDFDPGIGIFNLGSAGDLDVFILKVSNPTTGISEDNLRHSITLFPNPTEGKITISTNNASGIDAVIIRDILGKEVLAKNFSSAKKIELTLLITRGVYFAEIISGNNKSFAKVIKV
;
A
#
# COMPACT_ATOMS: atom_id res chain seq x y z
N MET A 1 -0.72 -26.42 17.00
CA MET A 1 0.10 -26.43 15.76
C MET A 1 1.42 -25.75 16.10
N LYS A 2 2.51 -26.50 16.32
CA LYS A 2 3.81 -25.92 16.73
C LYS A 2 4.58 -25.50 15.48
N LEU A 3 4.74 -24.19 15.26
CA LEU A 3 5.65 -23.65 14.26
C LEU A 3 7.09 -23.79 14.75
N LYS A 4 7.90 -24.53 14.00
CA LYS A 4 9.35 -24.68 14.24
C LYS A 4 10.06 -23.77 13.23
N VAL A 5 10.48 -22.59 13.68
CA VAL A 5 11.33 -21.69 12.89
C VAL A 5 12.76 -22.22 12.99
N THR A 6 13.37 -22.54 11.85
CA THR A 6 14.77 -22.96 11.78
C THR A 6 15.58 -21.79 11.21
N LEU A 7 16.48 -21.23 12.01
CA LEU A 7 17.38 -20.16 11.59
C LEU A 7 18.47 -20.73 10.68
N LEU A 8 18.49 -20.30 9.42
CA LEU A 8 19.68 -20.40 8.57
C LEU A 8 20.57 -19.20 8.90
N ARG A 9 21.89 -19.44 8.96
CA ARG A 9 22.89 -18.64 9.67
C ARG A 9 22.97 -17.13 9.39
N ASN A 10 22.22 -16.53 8.45
CA ASN A 10 22.29 -15.09 8.11
C ASN A 10 20.95 -14.52 7.57
N ALA A 11 19.77 -14.82 8.16
CA ALA A 11 18.50 -14.24 7.69
C ALA A 11 17.57 -13.80 8.84
N ILE A 12 17.02 -12.58 8.73
CA ILE A 12 16.27 -11.89 9.79
C ILE A 12 14.74 -12.12 9.71
N ALA A 13 14.18 -12.64 8.60
CA ALA A 13 12.77 -13.06 8.55
C ALA A 13 12.51 -14.12 7.46
N ALA A 14 11.68 -15.13 7.75
CA ALA A 14 11.16 -16.08 6.76
C ALA A 14 9.73 -16.51 7.10
N LYS A 15 8.81 -16.36 6.16
CA LYS A 15 7.43 -16.89 6.24
C LYS A 15 7.36 -18.19 5.44
N ALA A 16 7.00 -19.30 6.07
CA ALA A 16 6.86 -20.60 5.40
C ALA A 16 5.38 -21.03 5.37
N GLN A 17 4.87 -21.34 4.17
CA GLN A 17 3.55 -21.97 3.96
C GLN A 17 3.74 -23.44 3.55
N THR A 18 2.78 -24.29 3.94
CA THR A 18 2.85 -25.75 4.11
C THR A 18 3.33 -26.62 2.92
N LEU A 19 3.92 -27.77 3.28
CA LEU A 19 4.64 -28.79 2.50
C LEU A 19 4.05 -29.14 1.11
N THR A 20 4.80 -28.80 0.06
CA THR A 20 5.20 -29.68 -1.07
C THR A 20 6.18 -28.98 -2.04
N ALA A 21 6.46 -27.70 -1.85
CA ALA A 21 7.53 -26.99 -2.54
C ALA A 21 8.49 -26.39 -1.50
N GLN A 22 9.77 -26.27 -1.84
CA GLN A 22 10.76 -25.55 -1.03
C GLN A 22 10.15 -24.20 -0.58
N PRO A 23 10.23 -23.83 0.71
CA PRO A 23 9.66 -22.58 1.18
C PRO A 23 10.24 -21.43 0.36
N LYS A 24 9.39 -20.78 -0.45
CA LYS A 24 9.78 -19.63 -1.26
C LYS A 24 9.80 -18.42 -0.34
N VAL A 25 10.98 -17.88 -0.09
CA VAL A 25 11.12 -16.59 0.60
C VAL A 25 10.51 -15.51 -0.28
N GLU A 26 9.45 -14.86 0.17
CA GLU A 26 8.79 -13.77 -0.56
C GLU A 26 9.61 -12.48 -0.50
N TRP A 27 10.19 -12.19 0.65
CA TRP A 27 11.11 -11.08 0.88
C TRP A 27 11.99 -11.40 2.09
N ALA A 28 13.17 -10.79 2.12
CA ALA A 28 14.07 -10.78 3.27
C ALA A 28 14.78 -9.42 3.29
N VAL A 29 14.92 -8.85 4.48
CA VAL A 29 15.71 -7.63 4.71
C VAL A 29 16.93 -8.03 5.56
N SER A 30 18.10 -7.53 5.18
CA SER A 30 19.33 -7.68 5.95
C SER A 30 19.66 -6.34 6.59
N LEU A 31 19.97 -6.37 7.88
CA LEU A 31 20.44 -5.23 8.66
C LEU A 31 21.69 -5.70 9.39
N GLY A 32 22.72 -4.87 9.43
CA GLY A 32 24.00 -5.21 10.02
C GLY A 32 25.03 -4.13 9.75
N GLY A 33 26.05 -4.08 10.60
CA GLY A 33 27.15 -3.14 10.50
C GLY A 33 28.42 -3.80 9.97
N ASN A 34 29.53 -3.11 10.12
CA ASN A 34 30.86 -3.67 9.85
C ASN A 34 31.44 -4.44 11.05
N SER A 35 30.70 -4.52 12.16
CA SER A 35 31.17 -4.96 13.47
C SER A 35 30.20 -5.97 14.09
N LEU A 36 30.28 -6.25 15.39
CA LEU A 36 29.41 -7.21 16.04
C LEU A 36 27.94 -6.74 16.03
N ASP A 37 27.07 -7.49 15.36
CA ASP A 37 25.62 -7.36 15.45
C ASP A 37 24.94 -8.72 15.53
N ALA A 38 23.86 -8.80 16.31
CA ALA A 38 23.04 -10.01 16.37
C ALA A 38 21.60 -9.71 16.77
N GLY A 39 20.67 -10.36 16.06
CA GLY A 39 19.27 -10.44 16.46
C GLY A 39 19.09 -11.41 17.63
N SER A 40 18.34 -10.99 18.66
CA SER A 40 18.01 -11.77 19.85
C SER A 40 16.58 -12.34 19.81
N SER A 41 15.63 -11.60 19.25
CA SER A 41 14.22 -12.05 19.14
C SER A 41 13.48 -11.32 18.02
N ILE A 42 12.44 -11.97 17.50
CA ILE A 42 11.51 -11.43 16.50
C ILE A 42 10.08 -11.80 16.86
N ASP A 43 9.15 -10.85 16.75
CA ASP A 43 7.71 -11.07 16.92
C ASP A 43 6.89 -10.23 15.93
N VAL A 44 5.61 -10.58 15.75
CA VAL A 44 4.72 -9.92 14.79
C VAL A 44 3.39 -9.58 15.47
N ASP A 45 2.94 -8.33 15.32
CA ASP A 45 1.63 -7.92 15.83
C ASP A 45 0.47 -8.30 14.89
N ASN A 46 -0.76 -8.11 15.36
CA ASN A 46 -1.97 -8.42 14.57
C ASN A 46 -2.14 -7.53 13.32
N LEU A 47 -1.38 -6.43 13.20
CA LEU A 47 -1.36 -5.55 12.03
C LEU A 47 -0.26 -5.95 11.03
N GLY A 48 0.51 -7.00 11.32
CA GLY A 48 1.60 -7.47 10.48
C GLY A 48 2.88 -6.64 10.61
N ASN A 49 3.01 -5.80 11.65
CA ASN A 49 4.27 -5.15 11.94
C ASN A 49 5.23 -6.15 12.57
N VAL A 50 6.48 -6.15 12.11
CA VAL A 50 7.54 -7.01 12.60
C VAL A 50 8.40 -6.23 13.60
N TYR A 51 8.62 -6.82 14.77
CA TYR A 51 9.45 -6.28 15.83
C TYR A 51 10.67 -7.16 16.01
N THR A 52 11.86 -6.59 15.91
CA THR A 52 13.13 -7.30 16.13
C THR A 52 13.91 -6.61 17.23
N THR A 53 14.55 -7.39 18.08
CA THR A 53 15.44 -6.89 19.13
C THR A 53 16.81 -7.52 18.99
N GLY A 54 17.83 -6.86 19.50
CA GLY A 54 19.19 -7.38 19.43
C GLY A 54 20.21 -6.37 19.95
N TYR A 55 21.47 -6.61 19.61
CA TYR A 55 22.56 -5.71 19.90
C TYR A 55 23.38 -5.41 18.66
N PHE A 56 24.07 -4.28 18.66
CA PHE A 56 24.98 -3.86 17.61
C PHE A 56 26.17 -3.08 18.17
N GLN A 57 27.26 -3.09 17.40
CA GLN A 57 28.51 -2.37 17.64
C GLN A 57 28.81 -1.43 16.46
N ASP A 58 29.46 -0.31 16.76
CA ASP A 58 29.78 0.76 15.82
C ASP A 58 28.51 1.31 15.16
N THR A 59 28.58 1.66 13.88
CA THR A 59 27.49 2.25 13.12
C THR A 59 26.76 1.17 12.31
N VAL A 60 25.43 1.11 12.49
CA VAL A 60 24.52 0.25 11.73
C VAL A 60 23.45 1.09 11.05
N ASP A 61 23.13 0.74 9.81
CA ASP A 61 21.97 1.28 9.10
C ASP A 61 20.70 0.53 9.51
N PHE A 62 19.76 1.23 10.13
CA PHE A 62 18.47 0.71 10.56
C PHE A 62 17.33 1.08 9.61
N ASP A 63 17.62 1.52 8.37
CA ASP A 63 16.63 1.64 7.30
C ASP A 63 16.47 0.30 6.54
N PRO A 64 15.32 -0.37 6.62
CA PRO A 64 15.06 -1.60 5.86
C PRO A 64 14.77 -1.35 4.36
N GLY A 65 14.71 -0.09 3.92
CA GLY A 65 14.38 0.36 2.56
C GLY A 65 15.59 0.80 1.74
N ILE A 66 15.38 1.82 0.89
CA ILE A 66 16.42 2.40 0.02
C ILE A 66 17.11 3.63 0.63
N GLY A 67 16.63 4.10 1.78
CA GLY A 67 17.23 5.22 2.49
C GLY A 67 18.39 4.76 3.37
N ILE A 68 18.84 5.67 4.23
CA ILE A 68 19.93 5.44 5.17
C ILE A 68 19.50 6.03 6.50
N PHE A 69 19.49 5.22 7.56
CA PHE A 69 19.24 5.64 8.93
C PHE A 69 20.28 5.03 9.87
N ASN A 70 21.45 5.67 9.92
CA ASN A 70 22.57 5.21 10.72
C ASN A 70 22.39 5.54 12.20
N LEU A 71 22.54 4.54 13.05
CA LEU A 71 22.73 4.68 14.50
C LEU A 71 24.11 4.15 14.88
N GLY A 72 24.80 4.87 15.77
CA GLY A 72 26.08 4.45 16.34
C GLY A 72 25.89 3.96 17.78
N SER A 73 26.61 2.91 18.17
CA SER A 73 26.67 2.48 19.56
C SER A 73 27.44 3.49 20.41
N ALA A 74 26.96 3.76 21.63
CA ALA A 74 27.64 4.58 22.63
C ALA A 74 28.64 3.72 23.44
N GLY A 75 29.65 3.18 22.76
CA GLY A 75 30.65 2.29 23.36
C GLY A 75 30.76 0.96 22.61
N ASP A 76 30.87 -0.14 23.36
CA ASP A 76 31.09 -1.48 22.80
C ASP A 76 29.82 -2.04 22.13
N LEU A 77 28.79 -2.38 22.90
CA LEU A 77 27.52 -2.92 22.40
C LEU A 77 26.33 -2.12 22.91
N ASP A 78 25.45 -1.73 22.01
CA ASP A 78 24.15 -1.12 22.33
C ASP A 78 22.98 -2.00 21.91
N VAL A 79 21.88 -1.88 22.64
CA VAL A 79 20.63 -2.58 22.35
C VAL A 79 19.82 -1.83 21.29
N PHE A 80 19.16 -2.58 20.41
CA PHE A 80 18.16 -2.00 19.50
C PHE A 80 16.80 -2.68 19.66
N ILE A 81 15.76 -1.90 19.36
CA ILE A 81 14.41 -2.38 19.09
C ILE A 81 14.00 -1.79 17.75
N LEU A 82 13.85 -2.65 16.74
CA LEU A 82 13.43 -2.26 15.41
C LEU A 82 11.98 -2.66 15.18
N LYS A 83 11.18 -1.70 14.73
CA LYS A 83 9.86 -1.97 14.17
C LYS A 83 9.90 -1.78 12.66
N VAL A 84 9.77 -2.87 11.91
CA VAL A 84 9.50 -2.82 10.48
C VAL A 84 7.99 -2.93 10.30
N SER A 85 7.35 -1.79 10.04
CA SER A 85 5.95 -1.82 9.61
C SER A 85 5.92 -2.44 8.22
N ASN A 86 4.94 -3.30 7.94
CA ASN A 86 4.77 -3.82 6.59
C ASN A 86 4.68 -2.62 5.64
N PRO A 87 5.68 -2.33 4.79
CA PRO A 87 5.42 -1.40 3.73
C PRO A 87 4.40 -2.13 2.88
N THR A 88 3.17 -1.63 2.85
CA THR A 88 2.17 -2.10 1.88
C THR A 88 2.75 -1.77 0.50
N THR A 89 3.64 -2.63 0.02
CA THR A 89 4.12 -2.71 -1.36
C THR A 89 3.14 -3.52 -2.19
N GLY A 90 2.14 -4.13 -1.54
CA GLY A 90 0.84 -4.28 -2.16
C GLY A 90 0.33 -2.89 -2.50
N ILE A 91 0.00 -2.68 -3.78
CA ILE A 91 -1.00 -1.70 -4.22
C ILE A 91 -1.96 -1.54 -3.06
N SER A 92 -2.06 -0.34 -2.46
CA SER A 92 -3.10 -0.07 -1.46
C SER A 92 -4.36 -0.63 -2.08
N GLU A 93 -4.90 -1.73 -1.53
CA GLU A 93 -6.16 -2.24 -2.02
C GLU A 93 -7.06 -1.03 -2.00
N ASP A 94 -7.47 -0.61 -3.19
CA ASP A 94 -8.28 0.58 -3.35
C ASP A 94 -9.55 0.27 -2.58
N ASN A 95 -9.57 0.66 -1.30
CA ASN A 95 -10.72 0.53 -0.40
C ASN A 95 -11.92 1.29 -0.99
N LEU A 96 -11.75 1.98 -2.13
CA LEU A 96 -12.81 2.63 -2.88
C LEU A 96 -13.46 1.79 -3.98
N ARG A 97 -12.91 0.65 -4.41
CA ARG A 97 -13.59 -0.16 -5.45
C ARG A 97 -14.95 -0.69 -5.00
N HIS A 98 -15.16 -0.83 -3.69
CA HIS A 98 -16.48 -1.15 -3.12
C HIS A 98 -17.21 0.07 -2.55
N SER A 99 -16.55 1.23 -2.49
CA SER A 99 -17.15 2.43 -1.94
C SER A 99 -17.73 3.37 -2.97
N ILE A 100 -17.42 3.22 -4.26
CA ILE A 100 -17.93 4.06 -5.34
C ILE A 100 -18.68 3.18 -6.36
N THR A 101 -19.91 3.57 -6.67
CA THR A 101 -20.74 2.93 -7.70
C THR A 101 -21.03 3.93 -8.81
N LEU A 102 -20.81 3.55 -10.07
CA LEU A 102 -21.07 4.37 -11.25
C LEU A 102 -22.06 3.65 -12.18
N PHE A 103 -23.20 4.27 -12.45
CA PHE A 103 -24.24 3.71 -13.31
C PHE A 103 -25.05 4.81 -14.02
N PRO A 104 -25.68 4.52 -15.17
CA PRO A 104 -25.49 3.32 -15.98
C PRO A 104 -24.11 3.32 -16.66
N ASN A 105 -23.55 2.14 -16.86
CA ASN A 105 -22.35 1.93 -17.67
C ASN A 105 -22.54 0.63 -18.47
N PRO A 106 -22.71 0.66 -19.81
CA PRO A 106 -22.63 1.82 -20.70
C PRO A 106 -23.66 2.94 -20.45
N THR A 107 -23.37 4.15 -20.92
CA THR A 107 -24.21 5.35 -20.74
C THR A 107 -24.55 6.02 -22.07
N GLU A 108 -25.75 6.59 -22.19
CA GLU A 108 -26.14 7.51 -23.27
C GLU A 108 -25.73 8.96 -22.98
N GLY A 109 -24.92 9.21 -21.95
CA GLY A 109 -24.43 10.54 -21.56
C GLY A 109 -24.93 11.05 -20.23
N LYS A 110 -25.66 10.27 -19.46
CA LYS A 110 -25.96 10.58 -18.06
C LYS A 110 -25.39 9.48 -17.19
N ILE A 111 -24.61 9.86 -16.19
CA ILE A 111 -24.08 8.93 -15.20
C ILE A 111 -24.38 9.45 -13.80
N THR A 112 -24.66 8.52 -12.91
CA THR A 112 -24.76 8.71 -11.48
C THR A 112 -23.54 8.08 -10.84
N ILE A 113 -22.89 8.81 -9.95
CA ILE A 113 -21.79 8.32 -9.13
C ILE A 113 -22.24 8.47 -7.68
N SER A 114 -22.25 7.38 -6.93
CA SER A 114 -22.51 7.40 -5.49
C SER A 114 -21.38 6.78 -4.71
N THR A 115 -21.21 7.23 -3.48
CA THR A 115 -20.24 6.66 -2.56
C THR A 115 -20.81 6.35 -1.18
N ASN A 116 -20.35 5.27 -0.56
CA ASN A 116 -20.56 4.98 0.86
C ASN A 116 -19.36 5.42 1.73
N ASN A 117 -18.31 6.01 1.14
CA ASN A 117 -17.16 6.52 1.90
C ASN A 117 -17.58 7.71 2.77
N ALA A 118 -17.10 7.76 4.01
CA ALA A 118 -17.33 8.87 4.96
C ALA A 118 -16.88 10.24 4.42
N SER A 119 -15.76 10.30 3.68
CA SER A 119 -15.23 11.54 3.10
C SER A 119 -16.06 12.10 1.94
N GLY A 120 -16.95 11.30 1.33
CA GLY A 120 -17.75 11.75 0.19
C GLY A 120 -16.92 12.03 -1.07
N ILE A 121 -17.54 12.60 -2.11
CA ILE A 121 -16.90 12.93 -3.39
C ILE A 121 -16.57 14.42 -3.39
N ASP A 122 -15.29 14.75 -3.56
CA ASP A 122 -14.80 16.12 -3.62
C ASP A 122 -14.53 16.58 -5.06
N ALA A 123 -14.21 15.66 -5.97
CA ALA A 123 -14.10 15.97 -7.38
C ALA A 123 -14.34 14.74 -8.27
N VAL A 124 -14.76 14.99 -9.51
CA VAL A 124 -14.74 14.00 -10.58
C VAL A 124 -14.11 14.60 -11.82
N ILE A 125 -13.16 13.85 -12.37
CA ILE A 125 -12.45 14.18 -13.60
C ILE A 125 -12.67 13.03 -14.60
N ILE A 126 -13.13 13.34 -15.81
CA ILE A 126 -13.26 12.38 -16.90
C ILE A 126 -12.14 12.64 -17.90
N ARG A 127 -11.42 11.58 -18.29
CA ARG A 127 -10.34 11.60 -19.27
C ARG A 127 -10.62 10.65 -20.42
N ASP A 128 -10.15 10.98 -21.61
CA ASP A 128 -10.13 10.05 -22.74
C ASP A 128 -9.02 8.99 -22.60
N ILE A 129 -8.91 8.08 -23.58
CA ILE A 129 -7.90 7.01 -23.60
C ILE A 129 -6.45 7.51 -23.73
N LEU A 130 -6.26 8.76 -24.14
CA LEU A 130 -4.95 9.40 -24.22
C LEU A 130 -4.62 10.19 -22.94
N GLY A 131 -5.52 10.17 -21.94
CA GLY A 131 -5.36 10.88 -20.67
C GLY A 131 -5.80 12.35 -20.73
N LYS A 132 -6.31 12.84 -21.86
CA LYS A 132 -6.77 14.22 -21.99
C LYS A 132 -8.04 14.41 -21.19
N GLU A 133 -8.07 15.47 -20.38
CA GLU A 133 -9.25 15.86 -19.60
C GLU A 133 -10.37 16.32 -20.53
N VAL A 134 -11.55 15.73 -20.37
CA VAL A 134 -12.77 16.09 -21.12
C VAL A 134 -13.85 16.71 -20.23
N LEU A 135 -13.79 16.47 -18.91
CA LEU A 135 -14.66 17.09 -17.93
C LEU A 135 -13.96 17.08 -16.56
N ALA A 136 -14.05 18.18 -15.82
CA ALA A 136 -13.71 18.22 -14.40
C ALA A 136 -14.79 18.98 -13.63
N LYS A 137 -15.22 18.44 -12.50
CA LYS A 137 -16.16 19.08 -11.59
C LYS A 137 -15.74 18.87 -10.15
N ASN A 138 -15.81 19.95 -9.37
CA ASN A 138 -15.56 19.95 -7.93
C ASN A 138 -16.88 19.88 -7.16
N PHE A 139 -16.81 19.32 -5.96
CA PHE A 139 -17.90 19.09 -5.03
C PHE A 139 -17.38 19.32 -3.60
N SER A 140 -18.28 19.38 -2.64
CA SER A 140 -17.95 19.46 -1.22
C SER A 140 -18.44 18.20 -0.52
N SER A 141 -17.68 17.11 -0.68
CA SER A 141 -17.92 15.83 -0.02
C SER A 141 -19.31 15.20 -0.30
N ALA A 142 -19.76 15.25 -1.56
CA ALA A 142 -21.07 14.75 -1.99
C ALA A 142 -21.18 13.23 -1.89
N LYS A 143 -22.32 12.69 -1.42
CA LYS A 143 -22.54 11.22 -1.38
C LYS A 143 -23.04 10.65 -2.70
N LYS A 144 -23.70 11.47 -3.51
CA LYS A 144 -24.25 11.10 -4.80
C LYS A 144 -24.21 12.32 -5.72
N ILE A 145 -23.81 12.11 -6.96
CA ILE A 145 -23.76 13.13 -8.00
C ILE A 145 -24.34 12.59 -9.29
N GLU A 146 -24.92 13.48 -10.08
CA GLU A 146 -25.39 13.20 -11.44
C GLU A 146 -24.63 14.09 -12.42
N LEU A 147 -24.08 13.47 -13.47
CA LEU A 147 -23.28 14.14 -14.48
C LEU A 147 -23.87 13.88 -15.86
N THR A 148 -24.01 14.96 -16.63
CA THR A 148 -24.29 14.90 -18.07
C THR A 148 -22.97 15.03 -18.84
N LEU A 149 -22.64 14.01 -19.62
CA LEU A 149 -21.45 13.92 -20.47
C LEU A 149 -21.80 14.34 -21.90
N LEU A 150 -21.45 15.57 -22.24
CA LEU A 150 -21.55 16.13 -23.60
C LEU A 150 -20.29 15.79 -24.42
N ILE A 151 -19.97 14.50 -24.48
CA ILE A 151 -18.79 13.95 -25.16
C ILE A 151 -19.22 12.94 -26.23
N THR A 152 -18.32 12.70 -27.19
CA THR A 152 -18.51 11.70 -28.23
C THR A 152 -18.61 10.28 -27.66
N ARG A 153 -19.14 9.35 -28.46
CA ARG A 153 -19.13 7.92 -28.13
C ARG A 153 -17.69 7.43 -28.00
N GLY A 154 -17.44 6.56 -27.03
CA GLY A 154 -16.10 6.05 -26.77
C GLY A 154 -15.89 5.52 -25.36
N VAL A 155 -14.65 5.12 -25.08
CA VAL A 155 -14.21 4.67 -23.76
C VAL A 155 -13.48 5.83 -23.07
N TYR A 156 -13.81 6.03 -21.80
CA TYR A 156 -13.27 7.08 -20.94
C TYR A 156 -12.90 6.50 -19.57
N PHE A 157 -12.11 7.25 -18.81
CA PHE A 157 -11.79 6.95 -17.43
C PHE A 157 -12.27 8.09 -16.53
N ALA A 158 -13.07 7.75 -15.52
CA ALA A 158 -13.47 8.64 -14.45
C ALA A 158 -12.51 8.48 -13.28
N GLU A 159 -11.86 9.57 -12.88
CA GLU A 159 -11.10 9.72 -11.65
C GLU A 159 -12.01 10.42 -10.61
N ILE A 160 -12.28 9.75 -9.50
CA ILE A 160 -13.13 10.24 -8.41
C ILE A 160 -12.23 10.51 -7.20
N ILE A 161 -12.25 11.76 -6.71
CA ILE A 161 -11.45 12.21 -5.57
C ILE A 161 -12.31 12.24 -4.32
N SER A 162 -11.81 11.66 -3.22
CA SER A 162 -12.48 11.54 -1.93
C SER A 162 -11.46 11.74 -0.80
N GLY A 163 -11.37 12.95 -0.26
CA GLY A 163 -10.31 13.38 0.65
C GLY A 163 -8.93 13.19 0.01
N ASN A 164 -8.06 12.45 0.70
CA ASN A 164 -6.72 12.12 0.20
C ASN A 164 -6.71 10.91 -0.75
N ASN A 165 -7.86 10.29 -1.01
CA ASN A 165 -7.95 9.08 -1.82
C ASN A 165 -8.50 9.37 -3.23
N LYS A 166 -8.16 8.50 -4.17
CA LYS A 166 -8.61 8.54 -5.55
C LYS A 166 -9.06 7.16 -6.01
N SER A 167 -10.15 7.09 -6.77
CA SER A 167 -10.58 5.85 -7.43
C SER A 167 -10.80 6.07 -8.92
N PHE A 168 -10.69 4.99 -9.69
CA PHE A 168 -10.82 5.01 -11.15
C PHE A 168 -11.92 4.05 -11.61
N ALA A 169 -12.82 4.56 -12.47
CA ALA A 169 -13.85 3.77 -13.13
C ALA A 169 -13.81 3.96 -14.65
N LYS A 170 -13.94 2.86 -15.40
CA LYS A 170 -14.13 2.93 -16.85
C LYS A 170 -15.55 3.40 -17.14
N VAL A 171 -15.71 4.35 -18.06
CA VAL A 171 -17.01 4.83 -18.55
C VAL A 171 -17.10 4.56 -20.05
N ILE A 172 -18.13 3.84 -20.47
CA ILE A 172 -18.39 3.55 -21.89
C ILE A 172 -19.58 4.41 -22.32
N LYS A 173 -19.33 5.39 -23.18
CA LYS A 173 -20.36 6.24 -23.79
C LYS A 173 -20.79 5.61 -25.12
N VAL A 174 -22.07 5.26 -25.22
CA VAL A 174 -22.73 4.72 -26.41
C VAL A 174 -23.70 5.71 -27.04
#